data_AF-A0A933H3J1-F1
#
_entry.id   AF-A0A933H3J1-F1
#
_cell.length_a   1.000
_cell.length_b   1.000
_cell.length_c   1.000
_cell.angle_alpha   90.00
_cell.angle_beta   90.00
_cell.angle_gamma   90.00
#
_symmetry.space_group_name_H-M   'P 1'
#
loop_
_entity.id
_entity.type
_entity.pdbx_description
1 polymer ?
#
loop_
_entity_poly.entity_id
_entity_poly.type
_entity_poly.pdbx_seq_one_letter_code
_entity_poly.pdbx_strand_id
1 'polypeptide(L)'
;MTSTQVIACDGQAGDFTIRLRMPPHYVDPSKCINCGLCTEVCPVDRPSGFQLGLTTRKAIGKSAPRAVPDSYYLLEKTEQCDSCRKCVEVCPTNAVDLHATPAEKNIRVGAVILAVGYQPFNPREMQELGFGRYPNVITSMQYERLASRSGPTEGSVARPSDG
;
A
#
# COMPACT_ATOMS: atom_id res chain seq x y z
N MET A 1 -7.11 -12.88 4.60
CA MET A 1 -6.67 -11.94 5.64
C MET A 1 -5.54 -11.12 5.03
N THR A 2 -5.84 -9.91 4.56
CA THR A 2 -4.84 -9.01 3.94
C THR A 2 -4.10 -8.21 5.01
N SER A 3 -2.94 -7.64 4.68
CA SER A 3 -2.13 -6.80 5.57
C SER A 3 -1.75 -7.43 6.91
N THR A 4 -1.85 -8.76 7.05
CA THR A 4 -1.60 -9.48 8.29
C THR A 4 -0.16 -9.98 8.33
N GLN A 5 0.51 -9.82 9.47
CA GLN A 5 1.89 -10.26 9.68
C GLN A 5 1.94 -11.43 10.66
N VAL A 6 2.84 -12.39 10.41
CA VAL A 6 3.20 -13.43 11.39
C VAL A 6 4.19 -12.81 12.37
N ILE A 7 3.87 -12.85 13.66
CA ILE A 7 4.73 -12.30 14.72
C ILE A 7 5.36 -13.38 15.60
N ALA A 8 4.80 -14.60 15.64
CA ALA A 8 5.40 -15.75 16.28
C ALA A 8 4.94 -17.05 15.61
N CYS A 9 5.80 -18.07 15.66
CA CYS A 9 5.53 -19.42 15.19
C CYS A 9 6.10 -20.39 16.22
N ASP A 10 5.21 -21.05 16.97
CA ASP A 10 5.55 -22.01 18.01
C ASP A 10 5.10 -23.41 17.60
N GLY A 11 5.74 -24.45 18.14
CA GLY A 11 5.39 -25.85 17.89
C GLY A 11 6.30 -26.57 16.90
N GLN A 12 5.77 -27.60 16.24
CA GLN A 12 6.54 -28.50 15.38
C GLN A 12 5.74 -28.92 14.15
N ALA A 13 6.39 -29.60 13.20
CA ALA A 13 5.73 -30.09 11.99
C ALA A 13 4.48 -30.92 12.34
N GLY A 14 3.34 -30.56 11.76
CA GLY A 14 2.03 -31.16 12.05
C GLY A 14 1.22 -30.48 13.16
N ASP A 15 1.84 -29.63 14.00
CA ASP A 15 1.17 -28.91 15.09
C ASP A 15 1.85 -27.56 15.38
N PHE A 16 1.60 -26.57 14.51
CA PHE A 16 2.06 -25.20 14.72
C PHE A 16 0.96 -24.34 15.31
N THR A 17 1.34 -23.48 16.26
CA THR A 17 0.53 -22.33 16.69
C THR A 17 1.16 -21.05 16.15
N ILE A 18 0.45 -20.38 15.25
CA ILE A 18 0.90 -19.14 14.61
C ILE A 18 0.18 -17.96 15.24
N ARG A 19 0.96 -16.97 15.69
CA ARG A 19 0.43 -15.69 16.17
C ARG A 19 0.47 -14.68 15.03
N LEU A 20 -0.70 -14.17 14.69
CA LEU A 20 -0.91 -13.18 13.64
C LEU A 20 -1.21 -11.82 14.24
N ARG A 21 -0.62 -10.77 13.68
CA ARG A 21 -0.96 -9.37 13.95
C ARG A 21 -1.59 -8.74 12.72
N MET A 22 -2.80 -8.22 12.89
CA MET A 22 -3.50 -7.42 11.90
C MET A 22 -3.34 -5.95 12.29
N PRO A 23 -2.83 -5.08 11.41
CA PRO A 23 -2.83 -3.65 11.64
C PRO A 23 -4.28 -3.15 11.70
N PRO A 24 -4.50 -1.96 12.29
CA PRO A 24 -5.82 -1.35 12.29
C PRO A 24 -6.35 -1.15 10.87
N HIS A 25 -7.54 -1.69 10.61
CA HIS A 25 -8.25 -1.47 9.36
C HIS A 25 -9.10 -0.20 9.49
N TYR A 26 -8.50 0.95 9.18
CA TYR A 26 -9.18 2.24 9.29
C TYR A 26 -10.33 2.45 8.30
N VAL A 27 -10.47 1.59 7.31
CA VAL A 27 -11.59 1.59 6.37
C VAL A 27 -12.17 0.19 6.35
N ASP A 28 -13.46 0.08 6.66
CA ASP A 28 -14.21 -1.18 6.63
C ASP A 28 -14.52 -1.58 5.17
N PRO A 29 -13.94 -2.67 4.65
CA PRO A 29 -14.18 -3.10 3.28
C PRO A 29 -15.64 -3.52 3.01
N SER A 30 -16.40 -3.91 4.05
CA SER A 30 -17.81 -4.30 3.90
C SER A 30 -18.75 -3.11 3.71
N LYS A 31 -18.33 -1.91 4.15
CA LYS A 31 -19.10 -0.66 4.03
C LYS A 31 -18.59 0.25 2.91
N CYS A 32 -17.34 0.08 2.49
CA CYS A 32 -16.74 0.93 1.47
C CYS A 32 -17.35 0.65 0.09
N ILE A 33 -17.84 1.69 -0.57
CA ILE A 33 -18.46 1.61 -1.92
C ILE A 33 -17.56 2.15 -3.03
N ASN A 34 -16.27 2.38 -2.75
CA ASN A 34 -15.28 2.86 -3.73
C ASN A 34 -15.63 4.19 -4.43
N CYS A 35 -16.33 5.11 -3.75
CA CYS A 35 -16.77 6.38 -4.36
C CYS A 35 -15.65 7.42 -4.57
N GLY A 36 -14.49 7.29 -3.91
CA GLY A 36 -13.34 8.19 -4.09
C GLY A 36 -13.36 9.51 -3.32
N LEU A 37 -14.51 9.92 -2.75
CA LEU A 37 -14.66 11.20 -2.03
C LEU A 37 -13.61 11.44 -0.94
N CYS A 38 -13.21 10.41 -0.21
CA CYS A 38 -12.21 10.53 0.85
C CYS A 38 -10.81 10.90 0.33
N THR A 39 -10.46 10.49 -0.90
CA THR A 39 -9.19 10.83 -1.54
C THR A 39 -9.21 12.28 -2.04
N GLU A 40 -10.33 12.74 -2.58
CA GLU A 40 -10.47 14.12 -3.10
C GLU A 40 -10.24 15.18 -2.00
N VAL A 41 -10.78 14.95 -0.80
CA VAL A 41 -10.69 15.89 0.33
C VAL A 41 -9.37 15.79 1.11
N CYS A 42 -8.53 14.78 0.82
CA CYS A 42 -7.32 14.52 1.59
C CYS A 42 -6.21 15.54 1.21
N PRO A 43 -5.72 16.36 2.17
CA PRO A 43 -4.71 17.37 1.89
C PRO A 43 -3.28 16.81 1.81
N VAL A 44 -3.07 15.54 2.14
CA VAL A 44 -1.74 14.93 2.23
C VAL A 44 -1.34 14.35 0.87
N ASP A 45 -0.21 14.79 0.33
CA ASP A 45 0.42 14.21 -0.86
C ASP A 45 1.71 13.47 -0.49
N ARG A 46 1.83 12.24 -0.98
CA ARG A 46 2.99 11.37 -0.75
C ARG A 46 3.37 10.62 -2.03
N PRO A 47 4.64 10.26 -2.22
CA PRO A 47 5.03 9.37 -3.30
C PRO A 47 4.25 8.04 -3.24
N SER A 48 3.76 7.60 -4.38
CA SER A 48 3.04 6.33 -4.47
C SER A 48 4.01 5.15 -4.44
N GLY A 49 3.90 4.29 -3.42
CA GLY A 49 4.70 3.07 -3.33
C GLY A 49 4.38 2.09 -4.47
N PHE A 50 3.10 1.94 -4.83
CA PHE A 50 2.68 1.09 -5.95
C PHE A 50 3.22 1.57 -7.31
N GLN A 51 3.34 2.90 -7.49
CA GLN A 51 3.92 3.49 -8.69
C GLN A 51 5.42 3.82 -8.53
N LEU A 52 6.09 3.28 -7.50
CA LEU A 52 7.54 3.42 -7.27
C LEU A 52 8.04 4.88 -7.26
N GLY A 53 7.23 5.78 -6.70
CA GLY A 53 7.53 7.20 -6.58
C GLY A 53 7.40 8.02 -7.87
N LEU A 54 6.96 7.43 -8.98
CA LEU A 54 6.76 8.13 -10.26
C LEU A 54 5.58 9.11 -10.25
N THR A 55 4.68 8.97 -9.30
CA THR A 55 3.55 9.87 -9.09
C THR A 55 3.25 10.00 -7.60
N THR A 56 2.44 10.98 -7.26
CA THR A 56 1.93 11.17 -5.91
C THR A 56 0.61 10.42 -5.71
N ARG A 57 0.29 10.17 -4.45
CA ARG A 57 -0.99 9.63 -3.98
C ARG A 57 -1.38 10.36 -2.71
N LYS A 58 -2.64 10.21 -2.33
CA LYS A 58 -3.14 10.66 -1.03
C LYS A 58 -2.85 9.67 0.09
N ALA A 59 -3.04 10.10 1.34
CA ALA A 59 -2.92 9.25 2.52
C ALA A 59 -3.98 8.13 2.54
N ILE A 60 -5.20 8.43 2.08
CA ILE A 60 -6.30 7.48 1.91
C ILE A 60 -6.58 7.26 0.42
N GLY A 61 -6.71 6.01 0.00
CA GLY A 61 -6.86 5.65 -1.41
C GLY A 61 -6.87 4.14 -1.64
N LYS A 62 -6.91 3.71 -2.90
CA LYS A 62 -6.65 2.31 -3.25
C LYS A 62 -5.14 2.01 -3.24
N SER A 63 -4.74 0.86 -2.71
CA SER A 63 -3.34 0.41 -2.74
C SER A 63 -2.88 0.06 -4.17
N ALA A 64 -3.81 -0.42 -4.99
CA ALA A 64 -3.65 -0.68 -6.40
C ALA A 64 -5.01 -0.52 -7.11
N PRO A 65 -5.05 -0.26 -8.43
CA PRO A 65 -6.30 -0.10 -9.17
C PRO A 65 -7.28 -1.27 -9.08
N ARG A 66 -6.76 -2.49 -8.89
CA ARG A 66 -7.54 -3.74 -8.75
C ARG A 66 -7.18 -4.47 -7.45
N ALA A 67 -7.09 -3.72 -6.35
CA ALA A 67 -6.84 -4.29 -5.04
C ALA A 67 -7.95 -5.27 -4.64
N VAL A 68 -7.59 -6.30 -3.86
CA VAL A 68 -8.53 -7.26 -3.27
C VAL A 68 -8.25 -7.34 -1.77
N PRO A 69 -9.23 -7.08 -0.88
CA PRO A 69 -10.57 -6.56 -1.16
C PRO A 69 -10.60 -5.27 -1.98
N ASP A 70 -11.63 -5.10 -2.80
CA ASP A 70 -11.81 -3.86 -3.57
C ASP A 70 -12.39 -2.79 -2.65
N SER A 71 -11.53 -2.18 -1.84
CA SER A 71 -11.88 -1.10 -0.93
C SER A 71 -10.78 -0.04 -0.91
N TYR A 72 -11.12 1.13 -0.35
CA TYR A 72 -10.12 2.13 -0.01
C TYR A 72 -9.42 1.72 1.30
N TYR A 73 -8.20 2.23 1.49
CA TYR A 73 -7.38 2.00 2.66
C TYR A 73 -6.75 3.32 3.09
N LEU A 74 -6.59 3.52 4.40
CA LEU A 74 -5.65 4.51 4.89
C LEU A 74 -4.25 3.91 4.78
N LEU A 75 -3.56 4.26 3.70
CA LEU A 75 -2.25 3.70 3.33
C LEU A 75 -1.13 4.23 4.21
N GLU A 76 -1.29 5.44 4.75
CA GLU A 76 -0.36 6.06 5.69
C GLU A 76 -1.17 6.94 6.64
N LYS A 77 -1.16 6.62 7.93
CA LYS A 77 -1.74 7.47 8.97
C LYS A 77 -0.66 8.44 9.45
N THR A 78 -0.92 9.74 9.34
CA THR A 78 -0.09 10.79 9.93
C THR A 78 -0.72 11.29 11.23
N GLU A 79 0.06 11.96 12.08
CA GLU A 79 -0.46 12.59 13.31
C GLU A 79 -1.57 13.62 13.01
N GLN A 80 -1.53 14.24 11.83
CA GLN A 80 -2.53 15.20 11.37
C GLN A 80 -3.86 14.54 11.00
N CYS A 81 -3.92 13.22 10.79
CA CYS A 81 -5.17 12.54 10.44
C CYS A 81 -6.21 12.67 11.55
N ASP A 82 -5.80 12.63 12.81
CA ASP A 82 -6.69 12.65 13.97
C ASP A 82 -7.34 14.02 14.20
N SER A 83 -6.65 15.10 13.82
CA SER A 83 -7.21 16.45 13.84
C SER A 83 -7.93 16.82 12.55
N CYS A 84 -7.48 16.32 11.40
CA CYS A 84 -8.05 16.68 10.10
C CYS A 84 -9.44 16.07 9.85
N ARG A 85 -9.59 14.75 10.03
CA ARG A 85 -10.86 13.98 9.96
C ARG A 85 -11.78 14.16 8.73
N LYS A 86 -11.43 14.96 7.73
CA LYS A 86 -12.23 15.21 6.52
C LYS A 86 -12.69 13.94 5.80
N CYS A 87 -11.85 12.91 5.75
CA CYS A 87 -12.19 11.63 5.12
C CYS A 87 -13.31 10.87 5.87
N VAL A 88 -13.44 11.07 7.17
CA VAL A 88 -14.53 10.51 8.00
C VAL A 88 -15.81 11.27 7.71
N GLU A 89 -15.74 12.60 7.68
CA GLU A 89 -16.89 13.50 7.48
C GLU A 89 -17.56 13.32 6.10
N VAL A 90 -16.77 13.13 5.05
CA VAL A 90 -17.28 13.00 3.68
C VAL A 90 -17.76 11.57 3.34
N CYS A 91 -17.50 10.58 4.20
CA CYS A 91 -17.79 9.18 3.88
C CYS A 91 -19.29 8.87 4.04
N PRO A 92 -20.05 8.63 2.95
CA PRO A 92 -21.51 8.48 3.04
C PRO A 92 -21.95 7.19 3.76
N THR A 93 -21.09 6.17 3.79
CA THR A 93 -21.38 4.87 4.41
C THR A 93 -20.75 4.70 5.78
N ASN A 94 -20.12 5.74 6.34
CA ASN A 94 -19.39 5.69 7.60
C ASN A 94 -18.40 4.51 7.66
N ALA A 95 -17.70 4.25 6.54
CA ALA A 95 -16.74 3.17 6.43
C ALA A 95 -15.38 3.51 7.07
N VAL A 96 -15.08 4.80 7.29
CA VAL A 96 -13.78 5.26 7.81
C VAL A 96 -13.83 5.40 9.33
N ASP A 97 -12.99 4.64 10.03
CA ASP A 97 -12.76 4.73 11.47
C ASP A 97 -11.26 4.93 11.75
N LEU A 98 -10.87 6.15 12.14
CA LEU A 98 -9.47 6.49 12.42
C LEU A 98 -8.96 5.96 13.77
N HIS A 99 -9.85 5.46 14.62
CA HIS A 99 -9.56 4.94 15.96
C HIS A 99 -9.54 3.41 16.00
N ALA A 100 -9.66 2.76 14.84
CA ALA A 100 -9.48 1.32 14.73
C ALA A 100 -8.15 0.88 15.38
N THR A 101 -8.18 -0.23 16.11
CA THR A 101 -7.04 -0.78 16.83
C THR A 101 -6.49 -2.03 16.13
N PRO A 102 -5.18 -2.33 16.29
CA PRO A 102 -4.63 -3.58 15.81
C PRO A 102 -5.27 -4.76 16.54
N ALA A 103 -5.41 -5.88 15.83
CA ALA A 103 -5.95 -7.12 16.38
C ALA A 103 -4.88 -8.22 16.30
N GLU A 104 -4.84 -9.09 17.32
CA GLU A 104 -4.01 -10.29 17.31
C GLU A 104 -4.87 -11.54 17.32
N LYS A 105 -4.42 -12.58 16.61
CA LYS A 105 -5.13 -13.86 16.51
C LYS A 105 -4.15 -15.01 16.48
N ASN A 106 -4.45 -16.04 17.28
CA ASN A 106 -3.75 -17.32 17.20
C ASN A 106 -4.51 -18.28 16.27
N ILE A 107 -3.79 -18.97 15.40
CA ILE A 107 -4.33 -20.05 14.57
C ILE A 107 -3.47 -21.31 14.72
N ARG A 108 -4.10 -22.47 14.62
CA ARG A 108 -3.41 -23.77 14.58
C ARG A 108 -3.36 -24.28 13.15
N VAL A 109 -2.19 -24.71 12.71
CA VAL A 109 -1.96 -25.21 11.34
C VAL A 109 -0.98 -26.38 11.36
N GLY A 110 -1.11 -27.32 10.41
CA GLY A 110 -0.20 -28.45 10.29
C GLY A 110 1.09 -28.14 9.52
N ALA A 111 1.08 -27.14 8.65
CA ALA A 111 2.20 -26.78 7.80
C ALA A 111 2.24 -25.26 7.55
N VAL A 112 3.44 -24.75 7.27
CA VAL A 112 3.69 -23.35 6.91
C VAL A 112 4.44 -23.32 5.57
N ILE A 113 3.93 -22.53 4.62
CA ILE A 113 4.56 -22.32 3.32
C ILE A 113 5.06 -20.88 3.27
N LEU A 114 6.36 -20.70 3.05
CA LEU A 114 6.97 -19.38 2.90
C LEU A 114 6.93 -18.94 1.44
N ALA A 115 6.12 -17.93 1.14
CA ALA A 115 5.97 -17.33 -0.18
C ALA A 115 6.06 -15.79 -0.10
N VAL A 116 7.07 -15.28 0.60
CA VAL A 116 7.22 -13.85 0.93
C VAL A 116 7.73 -12.97 -0.22
N GLY A 117 8.02 -13.56 -1.38
CA GLY A 117 8.49 -12.85 -2.57
C GLY A 117 9.95 -12.42 -2.48
N TYR A 118 10.27 -11.28 -3.10
CA TYR A 118 11.61 -10.70 -3.15
C TYR A 118 11.52 -9.17 -3.15
N GLN A 119 12.65 -8.50 -2.89
CA GLN A 119 12.78 -7.05 -2.99
C GLN A 119 13.71 -6.70 -4.16
N PRO A 120 13.33 -5.77 -5.06
CA PRO A 120 14.22 -5.27 -6.09
C PRO A 120 15.46 -4.59 -5.49
N PHE A 121 16.59 -4.68 -6.19
CA PHE A 121 17.82 -3.99 -5.82
C PHE A 121 17.63 -2.47 -5.78
N ASN A 122 18.36 -1.78 -4.89
CA ASN A 122 18.36 -0.32 -4.78
C ASN A 122 19.61 0.26 -5.49
N PRO A 123 19.50 0.79 -6.71
CA PRO A 123 20.66 1.24 -7.48
C PRO A 123 21.27 2.56 -7.00
N ARG A 124 20.78 3.16 -5.90
CA ARG A 124 21.42 4.32 -5.27
C ARG A 124 22.83 4.01 -4.74
N GLU A 125 23.12 2.75 -4.47
CA GLU A 125 24.44 2.30 -4.03
C GLU A 125 25.47 2.36 -5.17
N MET A 126 25.02 2.24 -6.43
CA MET A 126 25.85 2.32 -7.64
C MET A 126 25.84 3.75 -8.19
N GLN A 127 26.54 4.65 -7.50
CA GLN A 127 26.52 6.09 -7.80
C GLN A 127 26.96 6.40 -9.24
N GLU A 128 27.82 5.59 -9.84
CA GLU A 128 28.28 5.69 -11.22
C GLU A 128 27.16 5.55 -12.25
N LEU A 129 26.08 4.84 -11.92
CA LEU A 129 24.91 4.71 -12.81
C LEU A 129 23.98 5.93 -12.73
N GLY A 130 24.12 6.78 -11.70
CA GLY A 130 23.41 8.06 -11.60
C GLY A 130 21.92 7.95 -11.21
N PHE A 131 21.46 6.81 -10.70
CA PHE A 131 20.08 6.66 -10.23
C PHE A 131 19.76 7.62 -9.07
N GLY A 132 18.71 8.43 -9.24
CA GLY A 132 18.34 9.50 -8.30
C GLY A 132 19.08 10.84 -8.52
N ARG A 133 20.10 10.87 -9.38
CA ARG A 133 20.74 12.12 -9.87
C ARG A 133 20.19 12.52 -11.24
N TYR A 134 20.08 11.57 -12.16
CA TYR A 134 19.59 11.81 -13.52
C TYR A 134 18.12 11.38 -13.65
N PRO A 135 17.21 12.27 -14.09
CA PRO A 135 15.78 11.95 -14.16
C PRO A 135 15.45 10.75 -15.04
N ASN A 136 16.23 10.52 -16.11
CA ASN A 136 15.99 9.45 -17.08
C ASN A 136 16.65 8.12 -16.71
N VAL A 137 17.37 8.05 -15.60
CA VAL A 137 17.88 6.78 -15.07
C VAL A 137 16.81 6.22 -14.13
N ILE A 138 16.13 5.19 -14.59
CA ILE A 138 15.03 4.51 -13.88
C ILE A 138 15.35 3.02 -13.68
N THR A 139 14.67 2.39 -12.73
CA THR A 139 14.78 0.94 -12.53
C THR A 139 13.90 0.16 -13.51
N SER A 140 14.19 -1.13 -13.71
CA SER A 140 13.32 -2.02 -14.50
C SER A 140 11.88 -2.02 -14.00
N MET A 141 11.68 -2.04 -12.68
CA MET A 141 10.34 -1.99 -12.08
C MET A 141 9.65 -0.64 -12.32
N GLN A 142 10.37 0.48 -12.34
CA GLN A 142 9.80 1.78 -12.73
C GLN A 142 9.41 1.80 -14.21
N TYR A 143 10.24 1.22 -15.08
CA TYR A 143 9.91 1.07 -16.49
C TYR A 143 8.62 0.25 -16.70
N GLU A 144 8.48 -0.88 -15.99
CA GLU A 144 7.24 -1.68 -15.99
C GLU A 144 6.02 -0.85 -15.55
N ARG A 145 6.17 0.01 -14.54
CA ARG A 145 5.09 0.93 -14.15
C ARG A 145 4.73 1.91 -15.26
N LEU A 146 5.69 2.47 -15.99
CA LEU A 146 5.43 3.37 -17.13
C LEU A 146 4.76 2.64 -18.31
N ALA A 147 5.21 1.43 -18.62
CA ALA A 147 4.65 0.61 -19.71
C ALA A 147 3.26 0.03 -19.36
N SER A 148 2.89 -0.04 -18.08
CA SER A 148 1.60 -0.55 -17.64
C SER A 148 0.45 0.40 -18.00
N ARG A 149 -0.64 -0.13 -18.54
CA ARG A 149 -1.91 0.61 -18.69
C ARG A 149 -2.49 1.13 -17.36
N SER A 150 -2.16 0.46 -16.25
CA SER A 150 -2.53 0.90 -14.89
C SER A 150 -1.46 1.79 -14.24
N GLY A 151 -0.43 2.14 -15.02
CA GLY A 151 0.68 2.99 -14.69
C GLY A 151 0.31 4.47 -14.65
N PRO A 152 1.27 5.33 -14.25
CA PRO A 152 1.05 6.77 -14.18
C PRO A 152 0.93 7.42 -15.56
N THR A 153 1.43 6.78 -16.61
CA THR A 153 1.40 7.26 -18.00
C THR A 153 0.51 6.41 -18.91
N GLU A 154 -0.33 5.54 -18.33
CA GLU A 154 -1.28 4.66 -19.03
C GLU A 154 -0.66 3.79 -20.15
N GLY A 155 0.62 3.47 -20.03
CA GLY A 155 1.36 2.66 -21.00
C GLY A 155 2.16 3.46 -22.02
N SER A 156 2.08 4.80 -21.99
CA SER A 156 2.96 5.66 -22.79
C SER A 156 4.31 5.80 -22.10
N VAL A 157 5.35 5.18 -22.64
CA VAL A 157 6.71 5.29 -22.10
C VAL A 157 7.35 6.57 -22.63
N ALA A 158 7.43 7.57 -21.76
CA ALA A 158 8.03 8.87 -22.01
C ALA A 158 9.26 9.08 -21.13
N ARG A 159 10.12 10.03 -21.47
CA ARG A 159 11.30 10.35 -20.65
C ARG A 159 10.85 11.16 -19.43
N PRO A 160 11.24 10.78 -18.21
CA PRO A 160 10.86 11.55 -17.01
C PRO A 160 11.29 13.03 -17.03
N SER A 161 12.34 13.39 -17.79
CA SER A 161 12.80 14.78 -17.86
C SER A 161 11.95 15.70 -18.75
N ASP A 162 11.42 15.20 -19.86
CA ASP A 162 10.94 16.02 -20.98
C ASP A 162 9.66 15.51 -21.64
N GLY A 163 9.08 14.41 -21.13
CA GLY A 163 7.89 13.80 -21.70
C GLY A 163 8.19 12.98 -22.95
#